data_AF-A0A2V7KIJ7-F1
#
_entry.id   AF-A0A2V7KIJ7-F1
#
_cell.length_a   1.000
_cell.length_b   1.000
_cell.length_c   1.000
_cell.angle_alpha   90.00
_cell.angle_beta   90.00
_cell.angle_gamma   90.00
#
_symmetry.space_group_name_H-M   'P 1'
#
loop_
_entity.id
_entity.type
_entity.pdbx_description
1 polymer ?
#
loop_
_entity_poly.entity_id
_entity_poly.type
_entity_poly.pdbx_seq_one_letter_code
_entity_poly.pdbx_strand_id
1 'polypeptide(L)'
;NRGLVVVCDRYPQNQFQDFNDGPMLGSWRDHPWRLLRAVAEWEGTPYRWAEHVVPDLVLKLHVRPDVAQRRKAEMQLQELEKRAEAIRGLRFPDVTETVDIDAEESLEHVVRRIRRCVWRKI
;
A
#
# COMPACT_ATOMS: atom_id res chain seq x y z
N ASN A 1 -13.10 10.53 18.38
CA ASN A 1 -12.91 9.08 18.18
C ASN A 1 -14.19 8.33 18.53
N ARG A 2 -14.69 7.46 17.65
CA ARG A 2 -15.90 6.63 17.88
C ARG A 2 -15.59 5.24 18.48
N GLY A 3 -14.35 4.99 18.89
CA GLY A 3 -13.91 3.67 19.37
C GLY A 3 -13.86 2.61 18.28
N LEU A 4 -13.66 3.01 17.02
CA LEU A 4 -13.63 2.12 15.87
C LEU A 4 -12.18 1.80 15.47
N VAL A 5 -11.94 0.56 15.05
CA VAL A 5 -10.72 0.15 14.36
C VAL A 5 -11.03 0.06 12.87
N VAL A 6 -10.29 0.81 12.05
CA VAL A 6 -10.42 0.77 10.59
C VAL A 6 -9.27 -0.06 10.03
N VAL A 7 -9.60 -1.09 9.26
CA VAL A 7 -8.61 -1.93 8.58
C VAL A 7 -8.72 -1.66 7.09
N CYS A 8 -7.59 -1.28 6.48
CA CYS A 8 -7.50 -1.05 5.05
C CYS A 8 -6.69 -2.17 4.41
N ASP A 9 -7.27 -2.84 3.41
CA ASP A 9 -6.49 -3.66 2.48
C ASP A 9 -5.83 -2.71 1.47
N ARG A 10 -4.61 -2.29 1.82
CA ARG A 10 -3.81 -1.22 1.20
C ARG A 10 -4.30 0.18 1.57
N TYR A 11 -3.33 1.04 1.88
CA TYR A 11 -3.56 2.45 2.16
C TYR A 11 -3.19 3.27 0.93
N PRO A 12 -3.99 4.28 0.51
CA PRO A 12 -3.69 5.08 -0.66
C PRO A 12 -2.30 5.71 -0.55
N GLN A 13 -1.46 5.44 -1.55
CA GLN A 13 -0.09 5.94 -1.61
C GLN A 13 0.19 6.40 -3.03
N ASN A 14 0.91 7.51 -3.15
CA ASN A 14 1.24 8.13 -4.43
C ASN A 14 2.76 8.32 -4.61
N GLN A 15 3.57 7.59 -3.83
CA GLN A 15 5.04 7.71 -3.86
C GLN A 15 5.67 7.07 -5.10
N PHE A 16 5.05 6.02 -5.61
CA PHE A 16 5.45 5.35 -6.85
C PHE A 16 4.28 5.46 -7.81
N GLN A 17 4.44 6.25 -8.88
CA GLN A 17 3.47 6.34 -9.97
C GLN A 17 3.36 4.98 -10.67
N ASP A 18 2.15 4.65 -11.14
CA ASP A 18 1.81 3.38 -11.80
C ASP A 18 2.02 2.11 -10.95
N PHE A 19 2.17 2.26 -9.64
CA PHE A 19 2.40 1.15 -8.72
C PHE A 19 1.14 0.79 -7.93
N ASN A 20 0.74 -0.49 -7.94
CA ASN A 20 -0.47 -1.04 -7.31
C ASN A 20 -1.74 -0.27 -7.68
N ASP A 21 -2.07 0.76 -6.89
CA ASP A 21 -3.33 1.48 -6.89
C ASP A 21 -3.08 2.99 -6.97
N GLY A 22 -2.02 3.45 -7.65
CA GLY A 22 -1.78 4.88 -7.89
C GLY A 22 -2.81 5.49 -8.87
N PRO A 23 -2.99 6.82 -8.90
CA PRO A 23 -3.94 7.47 -9.80
C PRO A 23 -3.56 7.22 -11.27
N MET A 24 -4.43 6.57 -12.04
CA MET A 24 -4.15 6.18 -13.43
C MET A 24 -4.39 7.31 -14.41
N LEU A 25 -5.12 8.36 -14.00
CA LEU A 25 -5.46 9.50 -14.84
C LEU A 25 -4.47 10.66 -14.67
N GLY A 26 -3.28 10.41 -14.12
CA GLY A 26 -2.24 11.43 -13.96
C GLY A 26 -1.89 12.16 -15.26
N SER A 27 -1.91 11.44 -16.38
CA SER A 27 -1.68 11.98 -17.73
C SER A 27 -2.75 12.95 -18.23
N TRP A 28 -3.95 12.94 -17.62
CA TRP A 28 -5.05 13.81 -18.01
C TRP A 28 -5.02 15.17 -17.32
N ARG A 29 -4.10 15.40 -16.38
CA ARG A 29 -3.96 16.70 -15.69
C ARG A 29 -3.60 17.84 -16.64
N ASP A 30 -2.81 17.56 -17.67
CA ASP A 30 -2.42 18.54 -18.70
C ASP A 30 -3.26 18.47 -19.97
N HIS A 31 -4.35 17.67 -19.96
CA HIS A 31 -5.18 17.47 -21.15
C HIS A 31 -5.93 18.77 -21.52
N PRO A 32 -6.06 19.15 -22.81
CA PRO A 32 -6.70 20.40 -23.24
C PRO A 32 -8.18 20.52 -22.79
N TRP A 33 -8.87 19.40 -22.63
CA TRP A 33 -10.28 19.36 -22.20
C TRP A 33 -10.44 19.45 -20.68
N ARG A 34 -11.19 20.47 -20.24
CA ARG A 34 -11.43 20.77 -18.81
C ARG A 34 -12.09 19.61 -18.03
N LEU A 35 -12.95 18.83 -18.69
CA LEU A 35 -13.62 17.70 -18.06
C LEU A 35 -12.65 16.59 -17.66
N LEU A 36 -11.71 16.24 -18.56
CA LEU A 36 -10.72 15.19 -18.30
C LEU A 36 -9.75 15.61 -17.18
N ARG A 37 -9.40 16.90 -17.11
CA ARG A 37 -8.63 17.44 -15.97
C ARG A 37 -9.37 17.30 -14.65
N ALA A 38 -10.66 17.63 -14.62
CA ALA A 38 -11.48 17.53 -13.41
C ALA A 38 -11.61 16.08 -12.91
N VAL A 39 -11.74 15.10 -13.82
CA VAL A 39 -11.78 13.68 -13.46
C VAL A 39 -10.45 13.23 -12.85
N ALA A 40 -9.31 13.65 -13.42
CA ALA A 40 -7.99 13.35 -12.87
C ALA A 40 -7.74 14.00 -11.51
N GLU A 41 -8.24 15.21 -11.28
CA GLU A 41 -8.18 15.89 -9.98
C GLU A 41 -9.04 15.18 -8.92
N TRP A 42 -10.23 14.72 -9.33
CA TRP A 42 -11.15 13.97 -8.48
C TRP A 42 -10.54 12.64 -8.06
N GLU A 43 -9.98 11.86 -9.00
CA GLU A 43 -9.26 10.61 -8.71
C GLU A 43 -8.09 10.86 -7.74
N GLY A 44 -7.40 11.99 -7.85
CA GLY A 44 -6.33 12.37 -6.93
C GLY A 44 -6.79 12.72 -5.51
N THR A 45 -8.08 12.90 -5.25
CA THR A 45 -8.60 13.40 -3.97
C THR A 45 -8.36 12.46 -2.79
N PRO A 46 -8.64 11.14 -2.88
CA PRO A 46 -8.36 10.20 -1.78
C PRO A 46 -6.87 10.13 -1.42
N TYR A 47 -5.97 10.26 -2.41
CA TYR A 47 -4.53 10.27 -2.16
C TYR A 47 -4.08 11.52 -1.40
N ARG A 48 -4.59 12.71 -1.77
CA ARG A 48 -4.32 13.94 -1.01
C ARG A 48 -4.88 13.88 0.41
N TRP A 49 -6.02 13.24 0.59
CA TRP A 49 -6.58 13.02 1.92
C TRP A 49 -5.70 12.07 2.75
N ALA A 50 -5.17 11.02 2.12
CA ALA A 50 -4.25 10.06 2.74
C ALA A 50 -2.88 10.65 3.13
N GLU A 51 -2.51 11.83 2.62
CA GLU A 51 -1.34 12.58 3.10
C GLU A 51 -1.60 13.23 4.48
N HIS A 52 -2.86 13.54 4.79
CA HIS A 52 -3.25 14.27 6.00
C HIS A 52 -3.83 13.37 7.08
N VAL A 53 -4.51 12.29 6.67
CA VAL A 53 -4.95 11.23 7.57
C VAL A 53 -3.91 10.13 7.46
N VAL A 54 -3.25 9.80 8.55
CA VAL A 54 -2.15 8.83 8.55
C VAL A 54 -2.54 7.63 9.40
N PRO A 55 -2.20 6.41 8.98
CA PRO A 55 -2.49 5.22 9.77
C PRO A 55 -1.62 5.16 11.03
N ASP A 56 -2.14 4.61 12.13
CA ASP A 56 -1.38 4.41 13.36
C ASP A 56 -0.37 3.25 13.26
N LEU A 57 -0.69 2.27 12.40
CA LEU A 57 0.06 1.04 12.18
C LEU A 57 -0.02 0.63 10.71
N VAL A 58 1.13 0.38 10.09
CA VAL A 58 1.25 -0.22 8.77
C VAL A 58 2.00 -1.54 8.87
N LEU A 59 1.40 -2.60 8.33
CA LEU A 59 1.97 -3.94 8.31
C LEU A 59 2.41 -4.24 6.86
N LYS A 60 3.71 -4.28 6.62
CA LYS A 60 4.28 -4.60 5.31
C LYS A 60 4.62 -6.08 5.25
N LEU A 61 3.88 -6.83 4.44
CA LEU A 61 4.17 -8.24 4.22
C LEU A 61 5.19 -8.39 3.08
N HIS A 62 6.40 -8.85 3.43
CA HIS A 62 7.45 -9.14 2.47
C HIS A 62 7.41 -10.60 2.08
N VAL A 63 7.51 -10.86 0.78
CA VAL A 63 7.65 -12.20 0.25
C VAL A 63 8.68 -12.15 -0.85
N ARG A 64 9.56 -13.14 -0.92
CA ARG A 64 10.47 -13.23 -2.06
C ARG A 64 9.69 -13.42 -3.37
N PRO A 65 10.11 -12.74 -4.45
CA PRO A 65 9.46 -12.82 -5.76
C PRO A 65 9.30 -14.24 -6.29
N ASP A 66 10.26 -15.13 -6.05
CA ASP A 66 10.19 -16.54 -6.47
C ASP A 66 9.09 -17.33 -5.74
N VAL A 67 8.88 -17.06 -4.46
CA VAL A 67 7.79 -17.65 -3.67
C VAL A 67 6.44 -17.07 -4.09
N ALA A 68 6.37 -15.76 -4.35
CA ALA A 68 5.17 -15.10 -4.84
C ALA A 68 4.72 -15.66 -6.20
N GLN A 69 5.67 -15.89 -7.12
CA GLN A 69 5.39 -16.47 -8.43
C GLN A 69 4.83 -17.91 -8.31
N ARG A 70 5.35 -18.72 -7.38
CA ARG A 70 4.81 -20.06 -7.11
C ARG A 70 3.39 -20.03 -6.56
N ARG A 71 3.05 -19.01 -5.75
CA ARG A 71 1.69 -18.83 -5.21
C ARG A 71 0.71 -18.33 -6.27
N LYS A 72 1.18 -17.52 -7.23
CA LYS A 72 0.37 -16.98 -8.31
C LYS A 72 1.19 -16.80 -9.59
N ALA A 73 1.10 -17.77 -10.51
CA ALA A 73 1.93 -17.86 -11.71
C ALA A 73 1.57 -16.88 -12.84
N GLU A 74 0.62 -15.97 -12.63
CA GLU A 74 0.14 -15.03 -13.65
C GLU A 74 1.13 -13.89 -13.93
N MET A 75 1.98 -13.52 -12.95
CA MET A 75 2.89 -12.38 -13.06
C MET A 75 4.33 -12.80 -13.40
N GLN A 76 4.98 -11.98 -14.22
CA GLN A 76 6.40 -12.16 -14.54
C GLN A 76 7.26 -11.85 -13.32
N LEU A 77 8.35 -12.62 -13.13
CA LEU A 77 9.25 -12.48 -11.98
C LEU A 77 9.81 -11.07 -11.84
N GLN A 78 10.17 -10.43 -12.96
CA GLN A 78 10.69 -9.06 -12.97
C GLN A 78 9.67 -8.03 -12.47
N GLU A 79 8.38 -8.26 -12.68
CA GLU A 79 7.33 -7.38 -12.17
C GLU A 79 7.10 -7.60 -10.66
N LEU A 80 7.22 -8.84 -10.20
CA LEU A 80 7.18 -9.19 -8.78
C LEU A 80 8.37 -8.60 -8.02
N GLU A 81 9.57 -8.59 -8.62
CA GLU A 81 10.77 -7.94 -8.07
C GLU A 81 10.56 -6.45 -7.89
N LYS A 82 10.12 -5.75 -8.95
CA LYS A 82 9.76 -4.33 -8.88
C LYS A 82 8.72 -4.06 -7.79
N ARG A 83 7.74 -4.95 -7.64
CA ARG A 83 6.71 -4.83 -6.58
C ARG A 83 7.27 -5.01 -5.18
N ALA A 84 8.14 -6.00 -4.98
CA ALA A 84 8.80 -6.22 -3.69
C ALA A 84 9.67 -5.02 -3.31
N GLU A 85 10.42 -4.45 -4.28
CA GLU A 85 11.26 -3.27 -4.06
C GLU A 85 10.43 -2.03 -3.74
N ALA A 86 9.36 -1.77 -4.50
CA ALA A 86 8.48 -0.65 -4.23
C ALA A 86 7.85 -0.73 -2.83
N ILE A 87 7.35 -1.90 -2.41
CA ILE A 87 6.78 -2.11 -1.06
C ILE A 87 7.83 -1.85 0.04
N ARG A 88 9.07 -2.31 -0.17
CA ARG A 88 10.18 -1.99 0.76
C ARG A 88 10.47 -0.49 0.80
N GLY A 89 10.45 0.16 -0.36
CA GLY A 89 10.73 1.58 -0.53
C GLY A 89 9.65 2.51 0.01
N LEU A 90 8.44 2.01 0.31
CA LEU A 90 7.34 2.82 0.85
C LEU A 90 7.75 3.50 2.15
N ARG A 91 7.57 4.80 2.24
CA ARG A 91 7.80 5.56 3.46
C ARG A 91 6.47 6.02 4.03
N PHE A 92 6.34 5.98 5.34
CA PHE A 92 5.22 6.61 6.03
C PHE A 92 5.77 7.69 6.95
N PRO A 93 4.95 8.70 7.31
CA PRO A 93 5.34 9.69 8.30
C PRO A 93 5.82 9.03 9.60
N ASP A 94 6.75 9.66 10.31
CA ASP A 94 7.38 9.07 11.52
C ASP A 94 6.39 8.75 12.64
N VAL A 95 5.21 9.39 12.63
CA VAL A 95 4.10 9.12 13.55
C VAL A 95 3.43 7.76 13.31
N THR A 96 3.57 7.20 12.11
CA THR A 96 3.02 5.90 11.71
C THR A 96 4.01 4.79 12.07
N GLU A 97 3.59 3.85 12.91
CA GLU A 97 4.42 2.68 13.16
C GLU A 97 4.38 1.74 11.96
N THR A 98 5.53 1.52 11.33
CA THR A 98 5.67 0.57 10.22
C THR A 98 6.34 -0.70 10.72
N VAL A 99 5.73 -1.85 10.45
CA VAL A 99 6.28 -3.16 10.82
C VAL A 99 6.42 -4.03 9.57
N ASP A 100 7.65 -4.43 9.29
CA ASP A 100 7.97 -5.41 8.26
C ASP A 100 7.76 -6.83 8.79
N ILE A 101 7.02 -7.64 8.04
CA ILE A 101 6.63 -9.01 8.38
C ILE A 101 7.05 -9.92 7.24
N ASP A 102 7.78 -10.98 7.57
CA ASP A 102 8.11 -12.03 6.62
C ASP A 102 6.89 -12.94 6.38
N ALA A 103 6.37 -12.93 5.15
CA ALA A 103 5.22 -13.72 4.73
C ALA A 103 5.61 -15.10 4.15
N GLU A 104 6.88 -15.49 4.27
CA GLU A 104 7.38 -16.84 4.01
C GLU A 104 7.29 -17.74 5.25
N GLU A 105 7.21 -17.15 6.43
CA GLU A 105 6.90 -17.88 7.66
C GLU A 105 5.54 -18.61 7.58
N SER A 106 5.35 -19.58 8.48
CA SER A 106 4.06 -20.25 8.61
C SER A 106 2.93 -19.25 8.88
N LEU A 107 1.74 -19.51 8.33
CA LEU A 107 0.56 -18.67 8.54
C LEU A 107 0.30 -18.41 10.04
N GLU A 108 0.49 -19.42 10.89
CA GLU A 108 0.35 -19.27 12.34
C GLU A 108 1.30 -18.23 12.93
N HIS A 109 2.58 -18.25 12.54
CA HIS A 109 3.56 -17.27 13.01
C HIS A 109 3.22 -15.86 12.53
N VAL A 110 2.88 -15.70 11.25
CA VAL A 110 2.49 -14.41 10.67
C VAL A 110 1.27 -13.83 11.39
N VAL A 111 0.22 -14.63 11.58
CA VAL A 111 -1.00 -14.20 12.28
C VAL A 111 -0.71 -13.85 13.74
N ARG A 112 0.10 -14.65 14.46
CA ARG A 112 0.49 -14.34 15.85
C ARG A 112 1.32 -13.06 15.93
N ARG A 113 2.19 -12.80 14.95
CA ARG A 113 2.97 -11.56 14.86
C ARG A 113 2.06 -10.35 14.66
N ILE A 114 1.19 -10.41 13.65
CA ILE A 114 0.21 -9.34 13.34
C ILE A 114 -0.68 -9.04 14.55
N ARG A 115 -1.26 -10.07 15.18
CA ARG A 115 -2.09 -9.91 16.37
C ARG A 115 -1.38 -9.17 17.49
N ARG A 116 -0.11 -9.50 17.76
CA ARG A 116 0.69 -8.79 18.76
C ARG A 116 0.90 -7.32 18.40
N CYS A 117 1.19 -7.01 17.14
CA CYS A 117 1.36 -5.63 16.68
C CYS A 117 0.08 -4.81 16.87
N VAL A 118 -1.07 -5.36 16.46
CA VAL A 118 -2.39 -4.71 16.62
C VAL A 118 -2.72 -4.52 18.10
N TRP A 119 -2.50 -5.54 18.95
CA TRP A 119 -2.81 -5.48 20.38
C TRP A 119 -1.97 -4.47 21.17
N ARG A 120 -0.79 -4.07 20.66
CA ARG A 120 -0.02 -2.97 21.30
C ARG A 120 -0.59 -1.59 21.00
N LYS A 121 -1.44 -1.47 19.98
CA LYS A 121 -2.00 -0.19 19.51
C LYS A 121 -3.40 0.09 20.04
N ILE A 122 -4.12 -0.97 20.44
CA ILE A 122 -5.45 -0.92 21.04
C ILE A 122 -5.30 -0.99 22.55
#